data_AF-A0A9W6ZBR3-F1
#
_entry.id   AF-A0A9W6ZBR3-F1
#
_cell.length_a   1.000
_cell.length_b   1.000
_cell.length_c   1.000
_cell.angle_alpha   90.00
_cell.angle_beta   90.00
_cell.angle_gamma   90.00
#
_symmetry.space_group_name_H-M   'P 1'
#
loop_
_entity.id
_entity.type
_entity.pdbx_description
1 polymer ?
#
loop_
_entity_poly.entity_id
_entity_poly.type
_entity_poly.pdbx_seq_one_letter_code
_entity_poly.pdbx_strand_id
1 'polypeptide(L)'
;MKLGKVLALQRFVIKGFSPDSLQSVSLDRGSSFPKDRTFALLDDSTGATFDPLNPKFNHKSNFACSFTEGSILSKIRTSFNDESSILTVDDTLTGDTLEFDLNSPSSLSEFSSHISSVTGLSLSVVSSSSSSPFQFGNTQSGLTYDSDSRTIHLINSASVSEYSKRTSRKISPYRFRPNVIIDAGGPFEEFKWVDNETVITLGTCKLLPIKRTVRCEGVKYDPDDEEVVDVVKELSEYFPEYGPYFGIYCKVVEGGVINVDDEITIEDDEITIEDDEDKRGKLWMRSDIDLEKDNVTLMLVDFLVLMSITFYVKIIGVTAAADFKGWDAKPELHSLPETLGNAAALIVAWGLANLRDNGWAGDFEQTRLGKMGKIGRKGGGDATRVTLQTANMWVVATFFIAVFQKCGIEMDETGLAYTVAFLLPSMVVERLLLYFYNVR
;
A
#
# COMPACT_ATOMS: atom_id res chain seq x y z
N MET A 1 19.03 7.87 20.21
CA MET A 1 18.58 9.04 21.01
C MET A 1 17.28 8.71 21.75
N LYS A 2 17.10 9.15 23.01
CA LYS A 2 15.80 9.08 23.70
C LYS A 2 14.81 10.04 23.06
N LEU A 3 13.68 9.52 22.61
CA LEU A 3 12.69 10.27 21.84
C LEU A 3 11.40 10.53 22.64
N GLY A 4 11.07 9.65 23.58
CA GLY A 4 9.76 9.67 24.22
C GLY A 4 9.46 8.46 25.08
N LYS A 5 8.16 8.18 25.26
CA LYS A 5 7.68 7.00 25.99
C LYS A 5 6.38 6.42 25.43
N VAL A 6 6.12 5.15 25.75
CA VAL A 6 4.84 4.49 25.49
C VAL A 6 3.81 4.97 26.50
N LEU A 7 2.66 5.46 26.02
CA LEU A 7 1.56 5.91 26.87
C LEU A 7 0.50 4.85 27.09
N ALA A 8 0.21 4.05 26.07
CA ALA A 8 -0.85 3.05 26.15
C ALA A 8 -0.65 1.92 25.15
N LEU A 9 -1.07 0.73 25.57
CA LEU A 9 -1.15 -0.48 24.76
C LEU A 9 -2.61 -0.91 24.69
N GLN A 10 -3.13 -1.09 23.48
CA GLN A 10 -4.55 -1.27 23.23
C GLN A 10 -4.78 -2.46 22.31
N ARG A 11 -5.66 -3.36 22.74
CA ARG A 11 -6.07 -4.53 21.97
C ARG A 11 -7.51 -4.41 21.54
N PHE A 12 -7.81 -4.71 20.28
CA PHE A 12 -9.17 -4.75 19.75
C PHE A 12 -9.57 -6.18 19.43
N VAL A 13 -9.93 -6.99 20.43
CA VAL A 13 -10.18 -8.44 20.26
C VAL A 13 -11.18 -8.74 19.13
N ILE A 14 -12.23 -7.93 19.03
CA ILE A 14 -13.25 -8.03 17.98
C ILE A 14 -13.15 -6.83 17.03
N LYS A 15 -13.13 -7.11 15.72
CA LYS A 15 -13.07 -6.08 14.68
C LYS A 15 -14.21 -5.07 14.82
N GLY A 16 -13.86 -3.84 15.19
CA GLY A 16 -14.76 -2.69 15.16
C GLY A 16 -15.31 -2.24 16.52
N PHE A 17 -15.10 -3.03 17.57
CA PHE A 17 -15.50 -2.73 18.95
C PHE A 17 -14.44 -1.91 19.70
N SER A 18 -14.69 -1.61 20.98
CA SER A 18 -13.76 -0.85 21.83
C SER A 18 -12.53 -1.68 22.22
N PRO A 19 -11.42 -1.02 22.59
CA PRO A 19 -10.24 -1.73 23.03
C PRO A 19 -10.32 -2.13 24.51
N ASP A 20 -9.52 -3.12 24.88
CA ASP A 20 -9.05 -3.32 26.25
C ASP A 20 -7.60 -2.80 26.41
N SER A 21 -7.31 -2.20 27.57
CA SER A 21 -6.01 -1.61 27.87
C SER A 21 -5.07 -2.60 28.53
N LEU A 22 -3.87 -2.75 27.97
CA LEU A 22 -2.82 -3.64 28.48
C LEU A 22 -1.70 -2.85 29.16
N GLN A 23 -1.09 -3.44 30.19
CA GLN A 23 0.10 -2.86 30.84
C GLN A 23 1.40 -3.32 30.18
N SER A 24 1.39 -4.51 29.57
CA SER A 24 2.55 -5.14 28.94
C SER A 24 2.11 -6.05 27.81
N VAL A 25 2.91 -6.15 26.75
CA VAL A 25 2.74 -7.08 25.64
C VAL A 25 4.07 -7.72 25.25
N SER A 26 4.04 -9.02 24.99
CA SER A 26 5.16 -9.77 24.39
C SER A 26 4.89 -9.94 22.90
N LEU A 27 5.89 -9.65 22.07
CA LEU A 27 5.82 -9.71 20.62
C LEU A 27 6.95 -10.57 20.07
N ASP A 28 6.63 -11.43 19.12
CA ASP A 28 7.62 -12.17 18.33
C ASP A 28 7.92 -11.44 17.03
N ARG A 29 9.09 -11.69 16.44
CA ARG A 29 9.44 -11.17 15.11
C ARG A 29 8.37 -11.56 14.08
N GLY A 30 7.90 -10.59 13.31
CA GLY A 30 6.84 -10.77 12.31
C GLY A 30 5.44 -11.05 12.88
N SER A 31 5.22 -10.97 14.19
CA SER A 31 3.89 -11.13 14.79
C SER A 31 3.02 -9.87 14.65
N SER A 32 1.71 -10.06 14.75
CA SER A 32 0.75 -8.97 14.99
C SER A 32 0.65 -8.67 16.49
N PHE A 33 -0.06 -7.59 16.84
CA PHE A 33 -0.39 -7.33 18.23
C PHE A 33 -1.17 -8.52 18.85
N PRO A 34 -0.86 -8.96 20.09
CA PRO A 34 -1.42 -10.19 20.64
C PRO A 34 -2.94 -10.14 20.76
N LYS A 35 -3.62 -11.18 20.27
CA LYS A 35 -5.09 -11.31 20.26
C LYS A 35 -5.83 -10.09 19.69
N ASP A 36 -5.17 -9.29 18.85
CA ASP A 36 -5.81 -8.16 18.18
C ASP A 36 -6.62 -8.65 16.99
N ARG A 37 -7.89 -8.25 16.92
CA ARG A 37 -8.86 -8.55 15.86
C ARG A 37 -8.84 -10.04 15.48
N THR A 38 -8.81 -10.90 16.48
CA THR A 38 -8.89 -12.37 16.31
C THR A 38 -10.30 -12.80 15.91
N PHE A 39 -11.29 -11.98 16.23
CA PHE A 39 -12.70 -12.20 15.87
C PHE A 39 -13.24 -11.06 15.01
N ALA A 40 -14.24 -11.37 14.19
CA ALA A 40 -15.05 -10.38 13.48
C ALA A 40 -16.50 -10.88 13.36
N LEU A 41 -17.44 -9.95 13.17
CA LEU A 41 -18.84 -10.27 12.85
C LEU A 41 -19.03 -10.17 11.34
N LEU A 42 -19.12 -11.31 10.66
CA LEU A 42 -19.42 -11.38 9.24
C LEU A 42 -20.92 -11.08 9.03
N ASP A 43 -21.23 -10.23 8.06
CA ASP A 43 -22.60 -10.02 7.61
C ASP A 43 -22.94 -11.03 6.52
N ASP A 44 -23.78 -12.00 6.89
CA ASP A 44 -24.18 -13.13 6.06
C ASP A 44 -24.96 -12.66 4.82
N SER A 45 -25.58 -11.47 4.88
CA SER A 45 -26.35 -10.91 3.76
C SER A 45 -25.47 -10.45 2.59
N THR A 46 -24.18 -10.23 2.83
CA THR A 46 -23.22 -9.81 1.78
C THR A 46 -22.82 -10.94 0.84
N GLY A 47 -23.13 -12.19 1.20
CA GLY A 47 -22.70 -13.38 0.45
C GLY A 47 -21.21 -13.69 0.58
N ALA A 48 -20.46 -12.92 1.38
CA ALA A 48 -19.09 -13.24 1.71
C ALA A 48 -19.01 -14.50 2.58
N THR A 49 -17.95 -15.28 2.40
CA THR A 49 -17.69 -16.47 3.20
C THR A 49 -16.33 -16.37 3.86
N PHE A 50 -16.14 -17.11 4.95
CA PHE A 50 -14.89 -17.20 5.66
C PHE A 50 -14.58 -18.67 5.98
N ASP A 51 -13.40 -19.14 5.59
CA ASP A 51 -12.90 -20.48 5.91
C ASP A 51 -11.94 -20.38 7.10
N PRO A 52 -12.31 -20.89 8.30
CA PRO A 52 -11.46 -20.85 9.49
C PRO A 52 -10.13 -21.59 9.34
N LEU A 53 -10.07 -22.62 8.48
CA LEU A 53 -8.86 -23.43 8.30
C LEU A 53 -7.91 -22.81 7.27
N ASN A 54 -8.44 -22.02 6.35
CA ASN A 54 -7.69 -21.31 5.31
C ASN A 54 -8.13 -19.85 5.23
N PRO A 55 -7.88 -19.06 6.27
CA PRO A 55 -8.43 -17.73 6.38
C PRO A 55 -7.82 -16.81 5.31
N LYS A 56 -8.69 -16.09 4.61
CA LYS A 56 -8.31 -15.13 3.57
C LYS A 56 -8.82 -13.75 3.92
N PHE A 57 -8.18 -12.73 3.36
CA PHE A 57 -8.65 -11.37 3.47
C PHE A 57 -10.08 -11.26 2.93
N ASN A 58 -10.94 -10.63 3.73
CA ASN A 58 -12.26 -10.17 3.31
C ASN A 58 -12.31 -8.66 3.46
N HIS A 59 -12.97 -8.00 2.51
CA HIS A 59 -13.11 -6.56 2.54
C HIS A 59 -13.94 -6.13 3.77
N LYS A 60 -13.59 -5.00 4.38
CA LYS A 60 -14.21 -4.51 5.61
C LYS A 60 -15.72 -4.27 5.50
N SER A 61 -16.26 -4.09 4.29
CA SER A 61 -17.70 -3.95 4.03
C SER A 61 -18.49 -5.22 4.31
N ASN A 62 -17.82 -6.37 4.39
CA ASN A 62 -18.48 -7.66 4.63
C ASN A 62 -18.68 -7.95 6.12
N PHE A 63 -18.31 -7.02 6.99
CA PHE A 63 -18.36 -7.20 8.43
C PHE A 63 -19.18 -6.10 9.08
N ALA A 64 -19.92 -6.42 10.14
CA ALA A 64 -20.40 -5.42 11.09
C ALA A 64 -19.18 -4.89 11.87
N CYS A 65 -18.71 -3.71 11.49
CA CYS A 65 -17.56 -3.06 12.09
C CYS A 65 -17.74 -1.55 12.06
N SER A 66 -16.78 -0.79 12.57
CA SER A 66 -16.92 0.68 12.69
C SER A 66 -17.15 1.41 11.36
N PHE A 67 -16.80 0.78 10.23
CA PHE A 67 -17.03 1.31 8.89
C PHE A 67 -18.49 1.15 8.42
N THR A 68 -19.15 0.04 8.75
CA THR A 68 -20.53 -0.28 8.34
C THR A 68 -21.53 0.11 9.43
N GLU A 69 -21.27 -0.31 10.67
CA GLU A 69 -22.18 -0.22 11.81
C GLU A 69 -21.66 0.68 12.95
N GLY A 70 -20.77 1.63 12.64
CA GLY A 70 -20.10 2.44 13.65
C GLY A 70 -21.04 3.26 14.55
N SER A 71 -22.22 3.67 14.07
CA SER A 71 -23.21 4.41 14.87
C SER A 71 -23.89 3.56 15.95
N ILE A 72 -23.96 2.25 15.73
CA ILE A 72 -24.53 1.28 16.68
C ILE A 72 -23.40 0.72 17.54
N LEU A 73 -22.31 0.26 16.93
CA LEU A 73 -21.19 -0.37 17.67
C LEU A 73 -20.46 0.60 18.60
N SER A 74 -20.49 1.92 18.36
CA SER A 74 -19.95 2.90 19.31
C SER A 74 -20.71 2.97 20.64
N LYS A 75 -21.94 2.45 20.68
CA LYS A 75 -22.79 2.40 21.87
C LYS A 75 -22.63 1.09 22.65
N ILE A 76 -21.80 0.18 22.16
CA ILE A 76 -21.56 -1.14 22.73
C ILE A 76 -20.09 -1.19 23.13
N ARG A 77 -19.83 -1.12 24.44
CA ARG A 77 -18.47 -1.18 24.98
C ARG A 77 -18.13 -2.62 25.29
N THR A 78 -16.90 -3.00 24.99
CA THR A 78 -16.36 -4.33 25.23
C THR A 78 -15.05 -4.28 26.00
N SER A 79 -14.88 -5.21 26.92
CA SER A 79 -13.60 -5.49 27.58
C SER A 79 -13.34 -6.99 27.62
N PHE A 80 -12.10 -7.39 27.37
CA PHE A 80 -11.73 -8.81 27.31
C PHE A 80 -10.78 -9.19 28.44
N ASN A 81 -11.06 -10.32 29.10
CA ASN A 81 -10.19 -10.91 30.11
C ASN A 81 -9.40 -12.09 29.51
N ASP A 82 -8.07 -11.98 29.54
CA ASP A 82 -7.19 -13.00 28.97
C ASP A 82 -7.23 -14.36 29.66
N GLU A 83 -7.38 -14.37 30.99
CA GLU A 83 -7.32 -15.59 31.81
C GLU A 83 -8.58 -16.43 31.64
N SER A 84 -9.75 -15.78 31.66
CA SER A 84 -11.04 -16.44 31.55
C SER A 84 -11.56 -16.55 30.12
N SER A 85 -10.97 -15.82 29.17
CA SER A 85 -11.48 -15.65 27.80
C SER A 85 -12.90 -15.08 27.72
N ILE A 86 -13.32 -14.36 28.75
CA ILE A 86 -14.61 -13.70 28.81
C ILE A 86 -14.52 -12.31 28.17
N LEU A 87 -15.44 -12.05 27.24
CA LEU A 87 -15.77 -10.73 26.73
C LEU A 87 -16.96 -10.18 27.51
N THR A 88 -16.73 -9.12 28.27
CA THR A 88 -17.82 -8.33 28.85
C THR A 88 -18.28 -7.30 27.82
N VAL A 89 -19.60 -7.18 27.68
CA VAL A 89 -20.28 -6.28 26.74
C VAL A 89 -21.24 -5.40 27.55
N ASP A 90 -20.96 -4.11 27.59
CA ASP A 90 -21.86 -3.09 28.12
C ASP A 90 -22.60 -2.45 26.94
N ASP A 91 -23.86 -2.83 26.75
CA ASP A 91 -24.70 -2.32 25.67
C ASP A 91 -25.59 -1.18 26.18
N THR A 92 -25.26 0.04 25.79
CA THR A 92 -26.04 1.23 26.19
C THR A 92 -27.37 1.36 25.43
N LEU A 93 -27.59 0.59 24.35
CA LEU A 93 -28.85 0.57 23.62
C LEU A 93 -29.92 -0.21 24.36
N THR A 94 -29.55 -1.34 24.98
CA THR A 94 -30.47 -2.18 25.76
C THR A 94 -30.39 -1.87 27.25
N GLY A 95 -29.25 -1.35 27.73
CA GLY A 95 -28.95 -1.16 29.14
C GLY A 95 -28.41 -2.43 29.82
N ASP A 96 -28.08 -3.46 29.06
CA ASP A 96 -27.59 -4.74 29.58
C ASP A 96 -26.06 -4.75 29.70
N THR A 97 -25.57 -5.46 30.72
CA THR A 97 -24.18 -5.93 30.78
C THR A 97 -24.18 -7.44 30.63
N LEU A 98 -23.52 -7.93 29.59
CA LEU A 98 -23.49 -9.34 29.19
C LEU A 98 -22.06 -9.86 29.20
N GLU A 99 -21.90 -11.17 29.42
CA GLU A 99 -20.60 -11.84 29.38
C GLU A 99 -20.66 -13.00 28.39
N PHE A 100 -19.66 -13.08 27.52
CA PHE A 100 -19.55 -14.13 26.49
C PHE A 100 -18.19 -14.81 26.57
N ASP A 101 -18.18 -16.15 26.61
CA ASP A 101 -16.95 -16.94 26.52
C ASP A 101 -16.54 -17.12 25.06
N LEU A 102 -15.44 -16.47 24.65
CA LEU A 102 -14.97 -16.50 23.27
C LEU A 102 -14.39 -17.86 22.84
N ASN A 103 -14.21 -18.81 23.76
CA ASN A 103 -13.85 -20.19 23.42
C ASN A 103 -15.07 -21.11 23.25
N SER A 104 -16.27 -20.64 23.61
CA SER A 104 -17.49 -21.44 23.56
C SER A 104 -18.30 -21.14 22.30
N PRO A 105 -18.49 -22.12 21.39
CA PRO A 105 -19.29 -21.91 20.18
C PRO A 105 -20.73 -21.45 20.46
N SER A 106 -21.34 -21.92 21.55
CA SER A 106 -22.69 -21.47 21.93
C SER A 106 -22.68 -20.01 22.37
N SER A 107 -21.67 -19.60 23.15
CA SER A 107 -21.56 -18.22 23.62
C SER A 107 -21.21 -17.25 22.48
N LEU A 108 -20.41 -17.68 21.50
CA LEU A 108 -20.19 -16.92 20.26
C LEU A 108 -21.48 -16.73 19.45
N SER A 109 -22.34 -17.76 19.40
CA SER A 109 -23.66 -17.70 18.75
C SER A 109 -24.63 -16.78 19.49
N GLU A 110 -24.57 -16.74 20.83
CA GLU A 110 -25.33 -15.81 21.64
C GLU A 110 -24.85 -14.36 21.43
N PHE A 111 -23.53 -14.14 21.38
CA PHE A 111 -22.95 -12.83 21.07
C PHE A 111 -23.39 -12.34 19.69
N SER A 112 -23.27 -13.16 18.64
CA SER A 112 -23.74 -12.75 17.30
C SER A 112 -25.25 -12.49 17.26
N SER A 113 -26.05 -13.27 17.99
CA SER A 113 -27.49 -13.06 18.09
C SER A 113 -27.85 -11.74 18.77
N HIS A 114 -27.15 -11.40 19.86
CA HIS A 114 -27.31 -10.13 20.55
C HIS A 114 -26.97 -8.95 19.62
N ILE A 115 -25.80 -8.98 18.96
CA ILE A 115 -25.42 -7.90 18.05
C ILE A 115 -26.33 -7.83 16.82
N SER A 116 -26.78 -8.98 16.30
CA SER A 116 -27.79 -9.05 15.22
C SER A 116 -29.09 -8.37 15.61
N SER A 117 -29.55 -8.55 16.86
CA SER A 117 -30.78 -7.94 17.36
C SER A 117 -30.71 -6.40 17.38
N VAL A 118 -29.56 -5.83 17.77
CA VAL A 118 -29.41 -4.37 17.88
C VAL A 118 -29.04 -3.70 16.56
N THR A 119 -28.39 -4.43 15.65
CA THR A 119 -28.05 -3.94 14.30
C THR A 119 -29.15 -4.18 13.27
N GLY A 120 -29.98 -5.20 13.47
CA GLY A 120 -30.92 -5.69 12.47
C GLY A 120 -30.27 -6.49 11.33
N LEU A 121 -28.98 -6.84 11.45
CA LEU A 121 -28.24 -7.61 10.46
C LEU A 121 -28.29 -9.11 10.79
N SER A 122 -27.97 -9.95 9.80
CA SER A 122 -27.69 -11.38 10.01
C SER A 122 -26.19 -11.54 10.21
N LEU A 123 -25.76 -11.70 11.47
CA LEU A 123 -24.34 -11.74 11.81
C LEU A 123 -23.89 -13.11 12.30
N SER A 124 -22.68 -13.47 11.90
CA SER A 124 -21.97 -14.66 12.37
C SER A 124 -20.58 -14.27 12.88
N VAL A 125 -20.22 -14.70 14.10
CA VAL A 125 -18.82 -14.54 14.56
C VAL A 125 -17.93 -15.47 13.74
N VAL A 126 -16.84 -14.91 13.23
CA VAL A 126 -15.79 -15.66 12.54
C VAL A 126 -14.44 -15.46 13.22
N SER A 127 -13.66 -16.53 13.29
CA SER A 127 -12.29 -16.56 13.82
C SER A 127 -11.47 -17.60 13.06
N SER A 128 -10.16 -17.37 12.94
CA SER A 128 -9.27 -18.37 12.37
C SER A 128 -9.06 -19.53 13.34
N SER A 129 -9.06 -20.75 12.80
CA SER A 129 -8.62 -21.98 13.46
C SER A 129 -7.32 -22.51 12.84
N SER A 130 -6.66 -21.74 11.98
CA SER A 130 -5.39 -22.13 11.36
C SER A 130 -4.24 -22.05 12.36
N SER A 131 -3.20 -22.85 12.15
CA SER A 131 -1.94 -22.78 12.91
C SER A 131 -1.19 -21.45 12.70
N SER A 132 -1.43 -20.78 11.57
CA SER A 132 -0.87 -19.47 11.29
C SER A 132 -1.71 -18.36 11.96
N PRO A 133 -1.09 -17.34 12.55
CA PRO A 133 -1.81 -16.20 13.11
C PRO A 133 -2.56 -15.45 11.99
N PHE A 134 -3.83 -15.15 12.23
CA PHE A 134 -4.67 -14.36 11.32
C PHE A 134 -5.34 -13.23 12.10
N GLN A 135 -5.41 -12.07 11.46
CA GLN A 135 -5.98 -10.86 12.02
C GLN A 135 -6.98 -10.28 11.03
N PHE A 136 -8.18 -9.94 11.50
CA PHE A 136 -9.19 -9.21 10.72
C PHE A 136 -8.83 -7.71 10.57
N GLY A 137 -7.60 -7.44 10.10
CA GLY A 137 -7.05 -6.12 9.85
C GLY A 137 -7.31 -5.59 8.42
N ASN A 138 -6.58 -4.53 8.04
CA ASN A 138 -6.62 -3.95 6.68
C ASN A 138 -5.60 -4.64 5.76
N THR A 139 -5.65 -5.97 5.75
CA THR A 139 -4.49 -6.81 5.47
C THR A 139 -4.26 -7.15 4.00
N GLN A 140 -4.89 -6.47 3.04
CA GLN A 140 -4.47 -6.66 1.63
C GLN A 140 -4.70 -5.45 0.72
N SER A 141 -5.72 -4.63 0.96
CA SER A 141 -5.99 -3.44 0.12
C SER A 141 -5.14 -2.21 0.50
N GLY A 142 -4.39 -2.27 1.60
CA GLY A 142 -3.66 -1.11 2.14
C GLY A 142 -2.16 -1.32 2.35
N LEU A 143 -1.65 -2.55 2.33
CA LEU A 143 -0.24 -2.86 2.54
C LEU A 143 0.29 -3.54 1.28
N THR A 144 1.03 -2.80 0.47
CA THR A 144 1.73 -3.32 -0.74
C THR A 144 3.21 -3.57 -0.46
N TYR A 145 3.64 -3.43 0.79
CA TYR A 145 5.05 -3.49 1.20
C TYR A 145 5.62 -4.91 1.07
N ASP A 146 4.83 -5.93 1.42
CA ASP A 146 5.04 -7.33 1.07
C ASP A 146 3.71 -8.11 1.19
N SER A 147 3.76 -9.43 0.98
CA SER A 147 2.59 -10.31 1.12
C SER A 147 2.16 -10.56 2.57
N ASP A 148 2.97 -10.12 3.55
CA ASP A 148 2.71 -10.30 4.98
C ASP A 148 2.12 -9.03 5.58
N SER A 149 0.84 -9.13 5.88
CA SER A 149 0.01 -8.00 6.26
C SER A 149 -0.06 -7.76 7.76
N ARG A 150 0.64 -8.56 8.57
CA ARG A 150 0.71 -8.40 10.02
C ARG A 150 1.43 -7.10 10.36
N THR A 151 0.72 -6.22 11.05
CA THR A 151 1.20 -4.88 11.40
C THR A 151 0.69 -4.46 12.77
N ILE A 152 1.45 -3.58 13.41
CA ILE A 152 1.09 -2.87 14.63
C ILE A 152 0.74 -1.44 14.23
N HIS A 153 -0.44 -0.97 14.61
CA HIS A 153 -0.83 0.42 14.38
C HIS A 153 -0.32 1.30 15.54
N LEU A 154 0.49 2.31 15.23
CA LEU A 154 1.05 3.23 16.21
C LEU A 154 0.62 4.67 15.89
N ILE A 155 0.22 5.42 16.91
CA ILE A 155 -0.05 6.85 16.79
C ILE A 155 0.72 7.64 17.85
N ASN A 156 1.00 8.90 17.54
CA ASN A 156 1.62 9.83 18.45
C ASN A 156 0.57 10.74 19.12
N SER A 157 0.62 10.85 20.44
CA SER A 157 -0.25 11.73 21.23
C SER A 157 -0.02 13.21 20.92
N ALA A 158 1.18 13.60 20.49
CA ALA A 158 1.45 14.94 19.98
C ALA A 158 0.62 15.24 18.72
N SER A 159 0.47 14.28 17.81
CA SER A 159 -0.38 14.38 16.61
C SER A 159 -1.86 14.53 16.98
N VAL A 160 -2.33 13.80 18.00
CA VAL A 160 -3.71 13.89 18.51
C VAL A 160 -3.97 15.26 19.15
N SER A 161 -2.99 15.78 19.88
CA SER A 161 -3.06 17.09 20.52
C SER A 161 -3.11 18.22 19.49
N GLU A 162 -2.28 18.15 18.45
CA GLU A 162 -2.29 19.14 17.37
C GLU A 162 -3.58 19.07 16.56
N TYR A 163 -4.09 17.86 16.27
CA TYR A 163 -5.41 17.70 15.66
C TYR A 163 -6.49 18.37 16.51
N SER A 164 -6.53 18.06 17.80
CA SER A 164 -7.52 18.60 18.74
C SER A 164 -7.48 20.14 18.77
N LYS A 165 -6.28 20.71 18.80
CA LYS A 165 -6.06 22.15 18.77
C LYS A 165 -6.52 22.79 17.46
N ARG A 166 -6.14 22.22 16.31
CA ARG A 166 -6.46 22.80 14.99
C ARG A 166 -7.96 22.73 14.68
N THR A 167 -8.65 21.72 15.20
CA THR A 167 -10.11 21.56 15.08
C THR A 167 -10.89 22.18 16.24
N SER A 168 -10.21 22.71 17.27
CA SER A 168 -10.83 23.23 18.50
C SER A 168 -11.80 22.25 19.18
N ARG A 169 -11.48 20.95 19.09
CA ARG A 169 -12.29 19.85 19.59
C ARG A 169 -11.41 18.88 20.37
N LYS A 170 -11.92 18.28 21.44
CA LYS A 170 -11.22 17.19 22.12
C LYS A 170 -11.32 15.92 21.28
N ILE A 171 -10.21 15.45 20.70
CA ILE A 171 -10.19 14.18 19.99
C ILE A 171 -9.58 13.09 20.89
N SER A 172 -10.31 11.99 21.04
CA SER A 172 -9.79 10.79 21.68
C SER A 172 -8.82 10.06 20.73
N PRO A 173 -7.66 9.59 21.23
CA PRO A 173 -6.72 8.80 20.45
C PRO A 173 -7.30 7.44 20.02
N TYR A 174 -8.24 6.89 20.81
CA TYR A 174 -8.82 5.57 20.57
C TYR A 174 -9.71 5.52 19.32
N ARG A 175 -10.21 6.68 18.86
CA ARG A 175 -10.87 6.87 17.55
C ARG A 175 -10.11 6.20 16.41
N PHE A 176 -8.80 6.37 16.40
CA PHE A 176 -7.91 5.90 15.34
C PHE A 176 -7.61 4.41 15.44
N ARG A 177 -8.03 3.77 16.54
CA ARG A 177 -7.84 2.35 16.87
C ARG A 177 -6.35 1.94 16.81
N PRO A 178 -5.46 2.66 17.50
CA PRO A 178 -4.03 2.32 17.59
C PRO A 178 -3.83 1.11 18.49
N ASN A 179 -2.84 0.29 18.19
CA ASN A 179 -2.35 -0.69 19.15
C ASN A 179 -1.38 -0.07 20.16
N VAL A 180 -0.62 0.93 19.74
CA VAL A 180 0.35 1.64 20.58
C VAL A 180 0.11 3.14 20.47
N ILE A 181 -0.02 3.81 21.62
CA ILE A 181 -0.02 5.27 21.72
C ILE A 181 1.29 5.68 22.36
N ILE A 182 1.99 6.62 21.74
CA ILE A 182 3.27 7.13 22.23
C ILE A 182 3.23 8.63 22.49
N ASP A 183 4.18 9.11 23.27
CA ASP A 183 4.53 10.53 23.38
C ASP A 183 6.00 10.66 23.00
N ALA A 184 6.27 11.00 21.75
CA ALA A 184 7.63 11.07 21.23
C ALA A 184 7.76 12.09 20.10
N GLY A 185 8.79 12.93 20.16
CA GLY A 185 9.00 13.98 19.17
C GLY A 185 7.86 15.01 19.12
N GLY A 186 7.67 15.64 17.96
CA GLY A 186 6.59 16.58 17.68
C GLY A 186 5.40 15.96 16.92
N PRO A 187 4.34 16.75 16.68
CA PRO A 187 3.19 16.32 15.91
C PRO A 187 3.58 15.80 14.52
N PHE A 188 3.04 14.64 14.15
CA PHE A 188 3.26 13.94 12.89
C PHE A 188 4.72 13.57 12.59
N GLU A 189 5.60 13.63 13.59
CA GLU A 189 7.01 13.27 13.41
C GLU A 189 7.20 11.78 13.11
N GLU A 190 6.27 10.93 13.54
CA GLU A 190 6.25 9.50 13.24
C GLU A 190 6.26 9.19 11.74
N PHE A 191 5.82 10.14 10.89
CA PHE A 191 5.87 9.97 9.44
C PHE A 191 7.29 10.01 8.87
N LYS A 192 8.20 10.76 9.51
CA LYS A 192 9.60 10.79 9.09
C LYS A 192 10.28 9.44 9.32
N TRP A 193 9.86 8.69 10.35
CA TRP A 193 10.41 7.37 10.62
C TRP A 193 10.01 6.37 9.53
N VAL A 194 8.84 6.56 8.90
CA VAL A 194 8.46 5.80 7.69
C VAL A 194 9.33 6.22 6.51
N ASP A 195 9.50 7.52 6.28
CA ASP A 195 10.24 8.04 5.12
C ASP A 195 11.73 7.68 5.14
N ASN A 196 12.29 7.55 6.34
CA ASN A 196 13.71 7.24 6.57
C ASN A 196 13.93 5.77 6.96
N GLU A 197 12.87 4.94 6.98
CA GLU A 197 12.93 3.54 7.44
C GLU A 197 13.61 3.35 8.79
N THR A 198 13.37 4.30 9.67
CA THR A 198 14.01 4.36 10.98
C THR A 198 13.38 3.34 11.91
N VAL A 199 14.16 2.35 12.34
CA VAL A 199 13.70 1.40 13.35
C VAL A 199 13.61 2.11 14.69
N ILE A 200 12.46 1.92 15.33
CA ILE A 200 12.14 2.47 16.64
C ILE A 200 12.16 1.32 17.66
N THR A 201 12.81 1.55 18.80
CA THR A 201 12.85 0.61 19.90
C THR A 201 11.88 1.07 20.99
N LEU A 202 10.96 0.18 21.37
CA LEU A 202 9.99 0.36 22.45
C LEU A 202 10.27 -0.75 23.47
N GLY A 203 10.78 -0.39 24.66
CA GLY A 203 11.19 -1.39 25.63
C GLY A 203 12.33 -2.27 25.10
N THR A 204 12.09 -3.58 24.98
CA THR A 204 13.03 -4.52 24.33
C THR A 204 12.64 -4.92 22.92
N CYS A 205 11.54 -4.38 22.37
CA CYS A 205 11.06 -4.71 21.04
C CYS A 205 11.52 -3.67 20.01
N LYS A 206 11.95 -4.12 18.83
CA LYS A 206 12.28 -3.25 17.69
C LYS A 206 11.19 -3.32 16.62
N LEU A 207 10.70 -2.15 16.24
CA LEU A 207 9.65 -1.98 15.24
C LEU A 207 10.19 -1.20 14.04
N LEU A 208 9.88 -1.67 12.83
CA LEU A 208 10.13 -0.95 11.58
C LEU A 208 8.83 -0.29 11.10
N PRO A 209 8.72 1.04 11.10
CA PRO A 209 7.66 1.76 10.40
C PRO A 209 7.72 1.48 8.90
N ILE A 210 6.63 0.97 8.32
CA ILE A 210 6.58 0.58 6.91
C ILE A 210 5.60 1.41 6.08
N LYS A 211 4.61 2.06 6.70
CA LYS A 211 3.60 2.83 5.98
C LYS A 211 2.88 3.83 6.87
N ARG A 212 2.53 4.98 6.30
CA ARG A 212 1.57 5.92 6.91
C ARG A 212 0.15 5.36 6.81
N THR A 213 -0.62 5.46 7.88
CA THR A 213 -1.95 4.84 7.97
C THR A 213 -3.00 5.72 7.32
N VAL A 214 -3.52 5.29 6.17
CA VAL A 214 -4.69 5.94 5.51
C VAL A 214 -5.91 5.83 6.41
N ARG A 215 -6.61 6.96 6.62
CA ARG A 215 -7.88 6.99 7.35
C ARG A 215 -9.07 6.92 6.43
N CYS A 216 -10.10 6.25 6.94
CA CYS A 216 -11.36 5.98 6.25
C CYS A 216 -12.50 6.26 7.23
N GLU A 217 -13.74 6.18 6.74
CA GLU A 217 -14.94 6.49 7.53
C GLU A 217 -15.10 5.64 8.81
N GLY A 218 -14.37 4.53 8.95
CA GLY A 218 -14.38 3.74 10.19
C GLY A 218 -13.86 4.47 11.44
N VAL A 219 -13.20 5.62 11.29
CA VAL A 219 -12.80 6.48 12.42
C VAL A 219 -13.82 7.60 12.72
N LYS A 220 -14.97 7.59 12.02
CA LYS A 220 -16.04 8.58 12.21
C LYS A 220 -16.70 8.48 13.58
N TYR A 221 -16.72 7.27 14.14
CA TYR A 221 -17.27 6.95 15.44
C TYR A 221 -16.16 6.52 16.40
N ASP A 222 -16.17 7.11 17.59
CA ASP A 222 -15.27 6.76 18.69
C ASP A 222 -15.90 5.64 19.52
N PRO A 223 -15.10 4.70 20.05
CA PRO A 223 -15.59 3.76 21.06
C PRO A 223 -15.93 4.44 22.40
N ASP A 224 -15.33 5.59 22.70
CA ASP A 224 -15.43 6.23 24.01
C ASP A 224 -16.21 7.55 24.04
N ASP A 225 -16.54 8.08 22.85
CA ASP A 225 -17.15 9.39 22.66
C ASP A 225 -18.30 9.30 21.64
N GLU A 226 -19.43 9.90 21.97
CA GLU A 226 -20.60 9.96 21.09
C GLU A 226 -20.40 10.93 19.92
N GLU A 227 -19.38 11.79 19.96
CA GLU A 227 -19.15 12.78 18.92
C GLU A 227 -18.82 12.12 17.56
N VAL A 228 -19.62 12.47 16.55
CA VAL A 228 -19.44 12.02 15.18
C VAL A 228 -18.55 13.03 14.45
N VAL A 229 -17.38 12.57 13.97
CA VAL A 229 -16.37 13.44 13.35
C VAL A 229 -16.00 12.94 11.96
N ASP A 230 -16.08 13.79 10.93
CA ASP A 230 -15.57 13.44 9.60
C ASP A 230 -14.06 13.62 9.54
N VAL A 231 -13.34 12.69 10.17
CA VAL A 231 -11.88 12.74 10.30
C VAL A 231 -11.18 12.76 8.94
N VAL A 232 -11.72 12.08 7.92
CA VAL A 232 -11.08 12.03 6.60
C VAL A 232 -11.11 13.40 5.94
N LYS A 233 -12.29 14.05 5.99
CA LYS A 233 -12.45 15.42 5.49
C LYS A 233 -11.58 16.39 6.29
N GLU A 234 -11.63 16.33 7.61
CA GLU A 234 -10.88 17.23 8.50
C GLU A 234 -9.37 17.07 8.34
N LEU A 235 -8.84 15.85 8.18
CA LEU A 235 -7.42 15.64 7.86
C LEU A 235 -7.05 16.28 6.53
N SER A 236 -7.92 16.19 5.52
CA SER A 236 -7.65 16.77 4.20
C SER A 236 -7.72 18.31 4.21
N GLU A 237 -8.61 18.88 5.01
CA GLU A 237 -8.85 20.32 5.12
C GLU A 237 -7.83 21.01 6.03
N TYR A 238 -7.63 20.45 7.23
CA TYR A 238 -6.75 21.02 8.24
C TYR A 238 -5.34 20.48 8.16
N PHE A 239 -5.05 19.35 7.53
CA PHE A 239 -3.67 18.86 7.44
C PHE A 239 -3.34 18.44 6.01
N PRO A 240 -3.49 19.30 4.98
CA PRO A 240 -3.30 18.92 3.58
C PRO A 240 -1.88 18.39 3.28
N GLU A 241 -0.89 18.75 4.08
CA GLU A 241 0.49 18.22 4.03
C GLU A 241 0.60 16.73 4.45
N TYR A 242 -0.37 16.24 5.22
CA TYR A 242 -0.41 14.91 5.83
C TYR A 242 -1.65 14.10 5.44
N GLY A 243 -2.71 14.73 4.95
CA GLY A 243 -3.98 14.09 4.67
C GLY A 243 -3.86 13.08 3.53
N PRO A 244 -4.59 11.94 3.59
CA PRO A 244 -5.55 11.52 4.60
C PRO A 244 -4.93 10.57 5.65
N TYR A 245 -3.68 10.79 6.07
CA TYR A 245 -2.95 9.89 6.95
C TYR A 245 -3.03 10.30 8.43
N PHE A 246 -3.09 9.31 9.33
CA PHE A 246 -2.93 9.51 10.77
C PHE A 246 -2.41 8.24 11.43
N GLY A 247 -1.23 8.31 12.05
CA GLY A 247 -0.51 7.14 12.54
C GLY A 247 0.26 6.38 11.48
N ILE A 248 1.00 5.37 11.92
CA ILE A 248 1.86 4.53 11.09
C ILE A 248 1.60 3.04 11.37
N TYR A 249 1.81 2.21 10.36
CA TYR A 249 1.89 0.77 10.51
C TYR A 249 3.35 0.36 10.65
N CYS A 250 3.62 -0.47 11.64
CA CYS A 250 4.94 -1.01 11.94
C CYS A 250 4.96 -2.53 11.83
N LYS A 251 6.13 -3.10 11.54
CA LYS A 251 6.42 -4.53 11.68
C LYS A 251 7.37 -4.77 12.84
N VAL A 252 7.20 -5.91 13.51
CA VAL A 252 8.15 -6.37 14.53
C VAL A 252 9.37 -6.96 13.83
N VAL A 253 10.50 -6.26 13.87
CA VAL A 253 11.77 -6.74 13.30
C VAL A 253 12.62 -7.49 14.32
N GLU A 254 12.45 -7.16 15.60
CA GLU A 254 13.02 -7.91 16.73
C GLU A 254 11.94 -8.05 17.81
N GLY A 255 11.70 -9.29 18.22
CA GLY A 255 10.73 -9.60 19.28
C GLY A 255 11.19 -9.06 20.63
N GLY A 256 10.24 -8.84 21.53
CA GLY A 256 10.53 -8.29 22.85
C GLY A 256 9.25 -7.99 23.64
N VAL A 257 9.44 -7.32 24.77
CA VAL A 257 8.37 -6.89 25.66
C VAL A 257 8.26 -5.38 25.56
N ILE A 258 7.03 -4.90 25.40
CA ILE A 258 6.68 -3.49 25.48
C ILE A 258 5.77 -3.31 26.69
N ASN A 259 6.14 -2.41 27.59
CA ASN A 259 5.34 -1.98 28.73
C ASN A 259 4.87 -0.54 28.54
N VAL A 260 3.79 -0.19 29.23
CA VAL A 260 3.45 1.23 29.44
C VAL A 260 4.61 1.92 30.18
N ASP A 261 4.86 3.18 29.82
CA ASP A 261 5.99 4.00 30.26
C ASP A 261 7.38 3.57 29.78
N ASP A 262 7.50 2.52 28.96
CA ASP A 262 8.77 2.18 28.33
C ASP A 262 9.30 3.34 27.48
N GLU A 263 10.61 3.54 27.55
CA GLU A 263 11.31 4.54 26.75
C GLU A 263 11.28 4.17 25.27
N ILE A 264 11.17 5.22 24.44
CA ILE A 264 11.28 5.11 22.99
C ILE A 264 12.64 5.65 22.58
N THR A 265 13.39 4.82 21.86
CA THR A 265 14.66 5.23 21.27
C THR A 265 14.67 4.99 19.78
N ILE A 266 15.47 5.81 19.09
CA ILE A 266 15.84 5.61 17.70
C ILE A 266 17.35 5.33 17.68
N GLU A 267 17.74 4.30 16.95
CA GLU A 267 19.15 4.04 16.59
C GLU A 267 19.42 4.74 15.25
N ASP A 268 20.51 5.52 15.18
CA ASP A 268 20.91 6.25 13.96
C ASP A 268 21.70 5.36 12.96
N ASP A 269 21.82 4.06 13.24
CA ASP A 269 22.66 3.14 12.47
C ASP A 269 21.88 2.50 11.32
N GLU A 270 22.53 2.34 10.16
CA GLU A 270 22.03 1.53 9.05
C GLU A 270 21.76 0.11 9.57
N ILE A 271 20.49 -0.22 9.80
CA ILE A 271 20.12 -1.60 10.09
C ILE A 271 20.24 -2.37 8.78
N THR A 272 21.31 -3.14 8.68
CA THR A 272 21.37 -4.30 7.80
C THR A 272 20.27 -5.24 8.28
N ILE A 273 19.07 -5.12 7.72
CA ILE A 273 18.07 -6.18 7.83
C ILE A 273 18.77 -7.38 7.23
N GLU A 274 19.14 -8.39 8.02
CA GLU A 274 19.59 -9.67 7.46
C GLU A 274 18.42 -10.21 6.64
N ASP A 275 18.51 -9.99 5.33
CA ASP A 275 17.70 -10.65 4.33
C ASP A 275 17.95 -12.14 4.50
N ASP A 276 16.94 -12.87 4.96
CA ASP A 276 16.77 -14.23 4.48
C ASP A 276 16.78 -14.12 2.95
N GLU A 277 17.89 -14.57 2.36
CA GLU A 277 18.35 -14.25 1.01
C GLU A 277 17.44 -14.80 -0.11
N ASP A 278 16.23 -15.27 0.21
CA ASP A 278 15.44 -16.09 -0.70
C ASP A 278 14.11 -15.48 -1.17
N LYS A 279 13.78 -14.22 -0.83
CA LYS A 279 12.55 -13.57 -1.36
C LYS A 279 12.62 -12.09 -1.74
N ARG A 280 13.75 -11.40 -1.61
CA ARG A 280 13.86 -9.99 -2.05
C ARG A 280 14.23 -9.88 -3.53
N GLY A 281 13.22 -10.02 -4.38
CA GLY A 281 13.28 -9.51 -5.74
C GLY A 281 13.37 -7.98 -5.72
N LYS A 282 14.61 -7.46 -5.77
CA LYS A 282 15.04 -6.14 -6.25
C LYS A 282 13.95 -5.06 -6.35
N LEU A 283 13.92 -4.12 -5.40
CA LEU A 283 13.70 -2.70 -5.71
C LEU A 283 14.02 -1.84 -4.47
N TRP A 284 15.25 -1.32 -4.38
CA TRP A 284 15.53 -0.16 -3.55
C TRP A 284 16.21 0.90 -4.42
N MET A 285 15.55 2.04 -4.57
CA MET A 285 16.17 3.29 -4.98
C MET A 285 16.97 3.81 -3.80
N ARG A 286 18.30 3.63 -3.82
CA ARG A 286 19.20 4.52 -3.08
C ARG A 286 19.28 5.84 -3.83
N SER A 287 18.88 6.93 -3.18
CA SER A 287 19.34 8.27 -3.54
C SER A 287 20.79 8.38 -3.11
N ASP A 288 21.68 7.98 -4.00
CA ASP A 288 23.10 8.37 -4.13
C ASP A 288 23.77 7.30 -5.00
N ILE A 289 23.51 7.36 -6.31
CA ILE A 289 24.28 6.63 -7.31
C ILE A 289 25.25 7.63 -7.92
N ASP A 290 26.53 7.43 -7.64
CA ASP A 290 27.62 8.05 -8.39
C ASP A 290 27.67 7.39 -9.78
N LEU A 291 27.16 8.10 -10.78
CA LEU A 291 26.81 7.57 -12.11
C LEU A 291 28.01 7.31 -13.04
N GLU A 292 29.24 7.21 -12.53
CA GLU A 292 30.42 7.05 -13.38
C GLU A 292 30.98 5.64 -13.50
N LYS A 293 30.60 4.68 -12.65
CA LYS A 293 31.18 3.33 -12.73
C LYS A 293 30.15 2.26 -12.43
N ASP A 294 29.84 1.48 -13.47
CA ASP A 294 29.25 0.13 -13.47
C ASP A 294 27.81 -0.01 -14.03
N ASN A 295 27.76 -0.54 -15.26
CA ASN A 295 26.74 -1.41 -15.86
C ASN A 295 25.28 -0.95 -16.01
N VAL A 296 25.05 0.33 -16.31
CA VAL A 296 23.76 0.82 -16.87
C VAL A 296 23.42 0.16 -18.22
N THR A 297 24.43 -0.26 -18.99
CA THR A 297 24.26 -0.86 -20.32
C THR A 297 23.62 -2.25 -20.30
N LEU A 298 23.91 -3.07 -19.28
CA LEU A 298 23.31 -4.42 -19.18
C LEU A 298 21.81 -4.36 -18.83
N MET A 299 21.42 -3.47 -17.90
CA MET A 299 20.01 -3.34 -17.50
C MET A 299 19.11 -2.84 -18.63
N LEU A 300 19.61 -1.93 -19.47
CA LEU A 300 18.88 -1.45 -20.64
C LEU A 300 18.73 -2.53 -21.72
N VAL A 301 19.75 -3.36 -21.92
CA VAL A 301 19.69 -4.48 -22.86
C VAL A 301 18.69 -5.54 -22.36
N ASP A 302 18.73 -5.90 -21.08
CA ASP A 302 17.79 -6.86 -20.50
C ASP A 302 16.34 -6.34 -20.56
N PHE A 303 16.13 -5.06 -20.30
CA PHE A 303 14.82 -4.41 -20.40
C PHE A 303 14.27 -4.39 -21.83
N LEU A 304 15.12 -4.11 -22.82
CA LEU A 304 14.76 -4.12 -24.24
C LEU A 304 14.49 -5.53 -24.76
N VAL A 305 15.24 -6.54 -24.28
CA VAL A 305 15.01 -7.96 -24.59
C VAL A 305 13.69 -8.45 -24.01
N LEU A 306 13.39 -8.10 -22.75
CA LEU A 306 12.09 -8.43 -22.12
C LEU A 306 10.91 -7.78 -22.84
N MET A 307 11.05 -6.51 -23.26
CA MET A 307 10.01 -5.81 -24.01
C MET A 307 9.76 -6.44 -25.38
N SER A 308 10.82 -6.87 -26.08
CA SER A 308 10.69 -7.52 -27.40
C SER A 308 10.14 -8.95 -27.31
N ILE A 309 10.45 -9.71 -26.26
CA ILE A 309 9.81 -11.02 -25.99
C ILE A 309 8.32 -10.86 -25.68
N THR A 310 7.96 -9.85 -24.86
CA THR A 310 6.55 -9.57 -24.52
C THR A 310 5.74 -9.12 -25.74
N PHE A 311 6.37 -8.37 -26.64
CA PHE A 311 5.81 -7.99 -27.93
C PHE A 311 5.61 -9.21 -28.86
N TYR A 312 6.57 -10.15 -28.88
CA TYR A 312 6.50 -11.39 -29.66
C TYR A 312 5.36 -12.32 -29.23
N VAL A 313 5.17 -12.50 -27.92
CA VAL A 313 4.09 -13.35 -27.36
C VAL A 313 2.70 -12.75 -27.62
N LYS A 314 2.55 -11.42 -27.53
CA LYS A 314 1.27 -10.75 -27.82
C LYS A 314 0.90 -10.76 -29.29
N ILE A 315 1.86 -10.65 -30.22
CA ILE A 315 1.58 -10.73 -31.66
C ILE A 315 1.09 -12.13 -32.05
N ILE A 316 1.71 -13.20 -31.54
CA ILE A 316 1.28 -14.59 -31.80
C ILE A 316 -0.11 -14.84 -31.18
N GLY A 317 -0.39 -14.29 -30.01
CA GLY A 317 -1.71 -14.37 -29.38
C GLY A 317 -2.82 -13.64 -30.14
N VAL A 318 -2.48 -12.53 -30.81
CA VAL A 318 -3.43 -11.73 -31.61
C VAL A 318 -3.65 -12.31 -33.00
N THR A 319 -2.63 -12.89 -33.65
CA THR A 319 -2.82 -13.58 -34.95
C THR A 319 -3.60 -14.88 -34.82
N ALA A 320 -3.58 -15.54 -33.65
CA ALA A 320 -4.44 -16.69 -33.36
C ALA A 320 -5.89 -16.32 -33.01
N ALA A 321 -6.15 -15.08 -32.59
CA ALA A 321 -7.48 -14.62 -32.15
C ALA A 321 -8.23 -13.77 -33.19
N ALA A 322 -7.58 -13.35 -34.27
CA ALA A 322 -8.15 -12.46 -35.29
C ALA A 322 -8.89 -13.17 -36.43
N ASP A 323 -9.42 -14.38 -36.22
CA ASP A 323 -10.20 -15.12 -37.22
C ASP A 323 -11.65 -15.33 -36.76
N PHE A 324 -12.39 -14.24 -36.54
CA PHE A 324 -13.85 -14.30 -36.40
C PHE A 324 -14.56 -13.06 -36.97
N LYS A 325 -14.82 -13.12 -38.29
CA LYS A 325 -16.11 -12.89 -38.99
C LYS A 325 -15.91 -12.13 -40.31
N GLY A 326 -15.93 -12.91 -41.39
CA GLY A 326 -16.37 -12.42 -42.71
C GLY A 326 -15.32 -12.47 -43.82
N TRP A 327 -14.74 -13.63 -44.10
CA TRP A 327 -14.17 -13.90 -45.43
C TRP A 327 -14.16 -15.40 -45.74
N ASP A 328 -14.91 -15.81 -46.76
CA ASP A 328 -14.79 -17.14 -47.35
C ASP A 328 -13.50 -17.20 -48.21
N ALA A 329 -12.43 -17.75 -47.64
CA ALA A 329 -11.33 -18.35 -48.39
C ALA A 329 -10.52 -19.28 -47.46
N LYS A 330 -10.56 -20.60 -47.71
CA LYS A 330 -9.49 -21.50 -47.26
C LYS A 330 -8.20 -21.09 -47.97
N PRO A 331 -7.06 -21.00 -47.26
CA PRO A 331 -6.03 -22.00 -47.55
C PRO A 331 -5.23 -22.47 -46.33
N GLU A 332 -4.52 -23.56 -46.58
CA GLU A 332 -3.81 -24.45 -45.67
C GLU A 332 -2.67 -23.79 -44.88
N LEU A 333 -2.55 -24.18 -43.62
CA LEU A 333 -1.48 -23.78 -42.70
C LEU A 333 -0.17 -24.52 -43.05
N HIS A 334 0.57 -24.03 -44.03
CA HIS A 334 1.93 -24.51 -44.32
C HIS A 334 3.00 -23.48 -43.89
N SER A 335 3.79 -23.87 -42.88
CA SER A 335 5.14 -23.39 -42.51
C SER A 335 5.44 -21.88 -42.57
N LEU A 336 5.55 -21.24 -41.40
CA LEU A 336 6.28 -19.98 -41.23
C LEU A 336 7.77 -20.18 -41.60
N PRO A 337 8.36 -19.37 -42.50
CA PRO A 337 9.73 -19.59 -42.98
C PRO A 337 10.80 -19.14 -41.97
N GLU A 338 11.92 -19.88 -41.92
CA GLU A 338 13.15 -19.63 -41.14
C GLU A 338 13.76 -18.22 -41.33
N THR A 339 13.28 -17.44 -42.29
CA THR A 339 13.75 -16.09 -42.61
C THR A 339 13.41 -15.03 -41.57
N LEU A 340 12.35 -15.20 -40.76
CA LEU A 340 11.96 -14.22 -39.73
C LEU A 340 12.80 -14.31 -38.44
N GLY A 341 13.25 -15.52 -38.07
CA GLY A 341 14.20 -15.70 -36.95
C GLY A 341 15.58 -15.10 -37.25
N ASN A 342 16.02 -15.21 -38.51
CA ASN A 342 17.29 -14.65 -38.96
C ASN A 342 17.29 -13.11 -38.99
N ALA A 343 16.16 -12.47 -39.27
CA ALA A 343 16.03 -11.00 -39.26
C ALA A 343 16.19 -10.41 -37.85
N ALA A 344 15.61 -11.05 -36.83
CA ALA A 344 15.73 -10.61 -35.43
C ALA A 344 17.17 -10.77 -34.90
N ALA A 345 17.83 -11.88 -35.22
CA ALA A 345 19.23 -12.10 -34.86
C ALA A 345 20.18 -11.09 -35.53
N LEU A 346 19.91 -10.71 -36.78
CA LEU A 346 20.67 -9.69 -37.51
C LEU A 346 20.48 -8.28 -36.93
N ILE A 347 19.28 -7.93 -36.45
CA ILE A 347 19.00 -6.62 -35.83
C ILE A 347 19.73 -6.50 -34.48
N VAL A 348 19.72 -7.56 -33.67
CA VAL A 348 20.45 -7.59 -32.38
C VAL A 348 21.96 -7.55 -32.61
N ALA A 349 22.48 -8.32 -33.57
CA ALA A 349 23.90 -8.29 -33.94
C ALA A 349 24.34 -6.93 -34.49
N TRP A 350 23.50 -6.25 -35.29
CA TRP A 350 23.77 -4.90 -35.83
C TRP A 350 23.73 -3.81 -34.76
N GLY A 351 22.82 -3.91 -33.78
CA GLY A 351 22.77 -3.01 -32.62
C GLY A 351 24.02 -3.14 -31.73
N LEU A 352 24.46 -4.37 -31.47
CA LEU A 352 25.66 -4.64 -30.68
C LEU A 352 26.96 -4.21 -31.40
N ALA A 353 27.02 -4.33 -32.73
CA ALA A 353 28.16 -3.87 -33.52
C ALA A 353 28.26 -2.32 -33.56
N ASN A 354 27.13 -1.61 -33.72
CA ASN A 354 27.14 -0.14 -33.75
C ASN A 354 27.47 0.51 -32.41
N LEU A 355 27.13 -0.13 -31.29
CA LEU A 355 27.50 0.33 -29.95
C LEU A 355 29.00 0.18 -29.69
N ARG A 356 29.65 -0.79 -30.35
CA ARG A 356 31.08 -1.06 -30.23
C ARG A 356 31.95 -0.17 -31.13
N ASP A 357 31.47 0.20 -32.32
CA ASP A 357 32.27 0.91 -33.32
C ASP A 357 32.14 2.45 -33.29
N ASN A 358 31.11 3.02 -32.64
CA ASN A 358 30.87 4.48 -32.68
C ASN A 358 31.40 5.28 -31.48
N GLY A 359 32.08 4.69 -30.49
CA GLY A 359 32.80 5.46 -29.46
C GLY A 359 31.95 6.46 -28.66
N TRP A 360 30.69 6.13 -28.35
CA TRP A 360 29.78 6.99 -27.56
C TRP A 360 30.11 6.98 -26.05
N ALA A 361 31.31 7.40 -25.70
CA ALA A 361 31.73 7.70 -24.33
C ALA A 361 32.22 9.16 -24.14
N GLY A 362 32.18 10.00 -25.18
CA GLY A 362 32.59 11.39 -25.05
C GLY A 362 31.96 12.28 -26.11
N ASP A 363 30.80 12.86 -25.80
CA ASP A 363 30.34 14.12 -26.40
C ASP A 363 29.06 14.63 -25.72
N PHE A 364 29.08 14.70 -24.38
CA PHE A 364 28.04 15.39 -23.60
C PHE A 364 28.52 16.72 -22.98
N GLU A 365 29.69 17.23 -23.36
CA GLU A 365 30.27 18.43 -22.73
C GLU A 365 30.12 19.76 -23.49
N GLN A 366 29.56 19.81 -24.71
CA GLN A 366 29.66 21.06 -25.50
C GLN A 366 28.43 21.58 -26.24
N THR A 367 27.20 21.27 -25.81
CA THR A 367 26.04 21.91 -26.47
C THR A 367 25.08 22.59 -25.50
N ARG A 368 25.23 23.93 -25.44
CA ARG A 368 24.32 24.97 -24.92
C ARG A 368 24.38 25.35 -23.43
N LEU A 369 25.52 25.87 -23.01
CA LEU A 369 25.56 27.04 -22.12
C LEU A 369 25.69 28.30 -22.97
N GLY A 370 24.59 28.98 -23.25
CA GLY A 370 24.60 30.19 -24.06
C GLY A 370 23.28 30.95 -24.04
N LYS A 371 23.18 31.91 -23.11
CA LYS A 371 22.16 32.97 -23.01
C LYS A 371 20.73 32.54 -22.64
N MET A 372 20.49 32.36 -21.34
CA MET A 372 19.32 32.96 -20.68
C MET A 372 19.76 33.57 -19.35
N GLY A 373 19.50 34.86 -19.20
CA GLY A 373 19.93 35.67 -18.08
C GLY A 373 19.19 35.35 -16.78
N LYS A 374 19.82 35.77 -15.69
CA LYS A 374 19.29 35.86 -14.32
C LYS A 374 17.76 35.98 -14.26
N ILE A 375 17.08 34.92 -13.81
CA ILE A 375 15.79 35.02 -13.13
C ILE A 375 15.97 34.27 -11.80
N GLY A 376 15.63 34.96 -10.72
CA GLY A 376 15.97 34.57 -9.35
C GLY A 376 15.30 33.29 -8.87
N ARG A 377 15.93 32.71 -7.84
CA ARG A 377 15.36 31.76 -6.87
C ARG A 377 13.87 32.01 -6.63
N LYS A 378 13.01 31.08 -7.08
CA LYS A 378 11.73 30.71 -6.46
C LYS A 378 11.09 29.50 -7.16
N GLY A 379 10.89 28.42 -6.41
CA GLY A 379 9.78 27.46 -6.59
C GLY A 379 9.96 26.27 -7.55
N GLY A 380 9.58 25.09 -7.05
CA GLY A 380 8.85 24.08 -7.85
C GLY A 380 9.64 22.86 -8.36
N GLY A 381 9.55 21.75 -7.64
CA GLY A 381 10.11 20.43 -8.00
C GLY A 381 9.33 19.62 -9.04
N ASP A 382 8.45 20.22 -9.85
CA ASP A 382 7.64 19.49 -10.84
C ASP A 382 8.07 19.69 -12.31
N ALA A 383 8.73 20.80 -12.65
CA ALA A 383 9.09 21.08 -14.05
C ALA A 383 10.19 20.14 -14.58
N THR A 384 11.15 19.76 -13.74
CA THR A 384 12.29 18.91 -14.15
C THR A 384 11.86 17.47 -14.44
N ARG A 385 10.84 16.96 -13.73
CA ARG A 385 10.38 15.57 -13.82
C ARG A 385 9.51 15.32 -15.06
N VAL A 386 8.68 16.31 -15.43
CA VAL A 386 7.89 16.29 -16.68
C VAL A 386 8.81 16.36 -17.91
N THR A 387 9.87 17.18 -17.84
CA THR A 387 10.78 17.39 -18.97
C THR A 387 11.59 16.12 -19.32
N LEU A 388 12.03 15.35 -18.31
CA LEU A 388 12.75 14.09 -18.52
C LEU A 388 11.86 12.98 -19.11
N GLN A 389 10.60 12.87 -18.66
CA GLN A 389 9.66 11.88 -19.20
C GLN A 389 9.31 12.18 -20.66
N THR A 390 9.10 13.45 -21.01
CA THR A 390 8.87 13.84 -22.40
C THR A 390 10.08 13.60 -23.30
N ALA A 391 11.30 13.84 -22.82
CA ALA A 391 12.52 13.63 -23.62
C ALA A 391 12.74 12.14 -23.96
N ASN A 392 12.52 11.23 -23.00
CA ASN A 392 12.63 9.79 -23.23
C ASN A 392 11.56 9.27 -24.20
N MET A 393 10.36 9.84 -24.20
CA MET A 393 9.29 9.46 -25.12
C MET A 393 9.60 9.84 -26.57
N TRP A 394 10.22 11.00 -26.80
CA TRP A 394 10.65 11.42 -28.15
C TRP A 394 11.75 10.52 -28.71
N VAL A 395 12.67 10.04 -27.89
CA VAL A 395 13.74 9.11 -28.31
C VAL A 395 13.14 7.76 -28.74
N VAL A 396 12.20 7.21 -27.95
CA VAL A 396 11.53 5.95 -28.29
C VAL A 396 10.69 6.09 -29.55
N ALA A 397 9.91 7.17 -29.68
CA ALA A 397 9.11 7.41 -30.88
C ALA A 397 9.98 7.56 -32.14
N THR A 398 11.09 8.31 -32.05
CA THR A 398 12.01 8.51 -33.18
C THR A 398 12.71 7.21 -33.59
N PHE A 399 13.04 6.34 -32.62
CA PHE A 399 13.60 5.02 -32.89
C PHE A 399 12.62 4.13 -33.67
N PHE A 400 11.35 4.07 -33.27
CA PHE A 400 10.35 3.27 -33.97
C PHE A 400 10.04 3.81 -35.36
N ILE A 401 9.90 5.14 -35.53
CA ILE A 401 9.71 5.78 -36.84
C ILE A 401 10.86 5.40 -37.80
N ALA A 402 12.11 5.46 -37.33
CA ALA A 402 13.27 5.11 -38.14
C ALA A 402 13.31 3.61 -38.53
N VAL A 403 12.86 2.73 -37.65
CA VAL A 403 12.74 1.28 -37.94
C VAL A 403 11.64 1.02 -38.99
N PHE A 404 10.46 1.62 -38.84
CA PHE A 404 9.34 1.42 -39.78
C PHE A 404 9.64 1.98 -41.18
N GLN A 405 10.27 3.15 -41.27
CA GLN A 405 10.70 3.73 -42.55
C GLN A 405 11.74 2.84 -43.26
N LYS A 406 12.67 2.22 -42.52
CA LYS A 406 13.64 1.29 -43.12
C LYS A 406 13.03 -0.06 -43.51
N CYS A 407 11.91 -0.45 -42.91
CA CYS A 407 11.15 -1.64 -43.30
C CYS A 407 10.17 -1.37 -44.46
N GLY A 408 10.13 -0.16 -45.01
CA GLY A 408 9.23 0.20 -46.12
C GLY A 408 7.76 0.30 -45.72
N ILE A 409 7.48 0.47 -44.42
CA ILE A 409 6.13 0.59 -43.89
C ILE A 409 5.84 2.09 -43.73
N GLU A 410 5.05 2.65 -44.64
CA GLU A 410 4.52 4.02 -44.49
C GLU A 410 3.41 4.02 -43.45
N MET A 411 3.66 4.68 -42.31
CA MET A 411 2.62 4.96 -41.32
C MET A 411 2.02 6.33 -41.60
N ASP A 412 0.70 6.38 -41.76
CA ASP A 412 -0.03 7.64 -41.76
C ASP A 412 -0.10 8.23 -40.34
N GLU A 413 -0.55 9.48 -40.22
CA GLU A 413 -0.66 10.16 -38.91
C GLU A 413 -1.54 9.38 -37.92
N THR A 414 -2.51 8.62 -38.45
CA THR A 414 -3.39 7.74 -37.69
C THR A 414 -2.63 6.56 -37.07
N GLY A 415 -1.81 5.86 -37.85
CA GLY A 415 -1.00 4.74 -37.37
C GLY A 415 0.02 5.14 -36.30
N LEU A 416 0.58 6.34 -36.41
CA LEU A 416 1.51 6.89 -35.42
C LEU A 416 0.79 7.17 -34.08
N ALA A 417 -0.40 7.76 -34.14
CA ALA A 417 -1.21 8.03 -32.96
C ALA A 417 -1.62 6.74 -32.22
N TYR A 418 -1.99 5.68 -32.94
CA TYR A 418 -2.33 4.39 -32.33
C TYR A 418 -1.11 3.72 -31.68
N THR A 419 0.05 3.78 -32.31
CA THR A 419 1.28 3.19 -31.77
C THR A 419 1.71 3.89 -30.47
N VAL A 420 1.61 5.22 -30.44
CA VAL A 420 1.87 6.00 -29.22
C VAL A 420 0.82 5.73 -28.14
N ALA A 421 -0.47 5.62 -28.49
CA ALA A 421 -1.53 5.29 -27.54
C ALA A 421 -1.40 3.87 -26.95
N PHE A 422 -0.88 2.92 -27.72
CA PHE A 422 -0.72 1.52 -27.30
C PHE A 422 0.53 1.30 -26.41
N LEU A 423 1.52 2.19 -26.50
CA LEU A 423 2.75 2.16 -25.71
C LEU A 423 2.63 2.92 -24.37
N LEU A 424 1.52 3.61 -24.12
CA LEU A 424 1.27 4.34 -22.88
C LEU A 424 0.49 3.48 -21.86
N PRO A 425 0.88 3.47 -20.57
CA PRO A 425 0.04 2.91 -19.51
C PRO A 425 -1.32 3.64 -19.48
N SER A 426 -2.41 2.90 -19.31
CA SER A 426 -3.80 3.38 -19.47
C SER A 426 -4.12 4.69 -18.74
N MET A 427 -3.50 4.97 -17.60
CA MET A 427 -3.72 6.22 -16.84
C MET A 427 -3.12 7.48 -17.49
N VAL A 428 -2.12 7.35 -18.37
CA VAL A 428 -1.48 8.49 -19.05
C VAL A 428 -2.28 8.91 -20.28
N VAL A 429 -2.90 7.93 -20.96
CA VAL A 429 -3.77 8.16 -22.14
C VAL A 429 -5.02 8.94 -21.73
N GLU A 430 -5.63 8.61 -20.59
CA GLU A 430 -6.85 9.26 -20.10
C GLU A 430 -6.62 10.74 -19.75
N ARG A 431 -5.46 11.08 -19.14
CA ARG A 431 -5.09 12.47 -18.82
C ARG A 431 -4.66 13.27 -20.05
N LEU A 432 -4.00 12.64 -21.02
CA LEU A 432 -3.66 13.29 -22.29
C LEU A 432 -4.90 13.56 -23.15
N LEU A 433 -5.85 12.61 -23.19
CA LEU A 433 -7.12 12.81 -23.88
C LEU A 433 -7.94 13.94 -23.26
N LEU A 434 -8.00 14.04 -21.93
CA LEU A 434 -8.65 15.17 -21.23
C LEU A 434 -7.94 16.51 -21.46
N TYR A 435 -6.62 16.50 -21.63
CA TYR A 435 -5.83 17.69 -21.96
C TYR A 435 -6.09 18.15 -23.41
N PHE A 436 -6.12 17.23 -24.38
CA PHE A 436 -6.43 17.57 -25.78
C PHE A 436 -7.91 17.90 -26.02
N TYR A 437 -8.84 17.34 -25.24
CA TYR A 437 -10.27 17.66 -25.34
C TYR A 437 -10.60 19.07 -24.82
N ASN A 438 -9.79 19.64 -23.93
CA ASN A 438 -9.96 21.02 -23.44
C ASN A 438 -9.22 22.08 -24.26
N VAL A 439 -8.49 21.69 -25.32
CA VAL A 439 -7.72 22.60 -26.20
C VAL A 439 -8.32 22.65 -27.62
N ARG A 440 -9.59 22.30 -27.80
CA ARG A 440 -10.35 22.60 -29.03
C ARG A 440 -11.65 23.33 -28.75
#